data_AF-A0A1V6GR53-F1
#
_entry.id   AF-A0A1V6GR53-F1
#
_cell.length_a   1.000
_cell.length_b   1.000
_cell.length_c   1.000
_cell.angle_alpha   90.00
_cell.angle_beta   90.00
_cell.angle_gamma   90.00
#
_symmetry.space_group_name_H-M   'P 1'
#
loop_
_entity.id
_entity.type
_entity.pdbx_description
1 polymer ?
#
loop_
_entity_poly.entity_id
_entity_poly.type
_entity_poly.pdbx_seq_one_letter_code
_entity_poly.pdbx_strand_id
1 'polypeptide(L)'
;MPDLSRLGEAGHPVIRIFLDDVHDIGAQFFLWEFATAVAGHVLSLNPFDQPDVEATKSHTRAAVDAFLRTGRLQTGEPLLTDQGISVFGGMEAPTLRDALIAFLLKAREDSYVSFQAYLPPEPPVRKALDGLRILVRDRYRVATTLGFGPRFLHSTGQLHKGDAGQGLFVQITCTDPRDLAIPDEPGHDRSTMSFGVLKAAQAIGDAQALTASGRRIVRLHIHGPDIAASIDTIVRALA
;
A
#
# COMPACT_ATOMS: atom_id res chain seq x y z
N MET A 1 -33.38 -4.99 -14.29
CA MET A 1 -32.82 -4.25 -13.14
C MET A 1 -32.34 -5.26 -12.11
N PRO A 2 -31.19 -5.06 -11.45
CA PRO A 2 -30.78 -5.94 -10.35
C PRO A 2 -31.84 -5.91 -9.24
N ASP A 3 -32.24 -7.09 -8.77
CA ASP A 3 -33.28 -7.23 -7.76
C ASP A 3 -32.70 -7.00 -6.36
N LEU A 4 -33.14 -5.94 -5.70
CA LEU A 4 -32.75 -5.57 -4.33
C LEU A 4 -33.83 -5.93 -3.29
N SER A 5 -34.91 -6.62 -3.69
CA SER A 5 -36.02 -7.00 -2.79
C SER A 5 -35.54 -7.75 -1.55
N ARG A 6 -34.64 -8.72 -1.74
CA ARG A 6 -34.03 -9.53 -0.68
C ARG A 6 -33.32 -8.72 0.40
N LEU A 7 -32.71 -7.58 0.06
CA LEU A 7 -32.07 -6.71 1.04
C LEU A 7 -33.11 -5.98 1.89
N GLY A 8 -34.18 -5.50 1.26
CA GLY A 8 -35.31 -4.88 1.96
C GLY A 8 -36.07 -5.88 2.84
N GLU A 9 -36.32 -7.09 2.36
CA GLU A 9 -36.93 -8.18 3.12
C GLU A 9 -36.10 -8.59 4.34
N ALA A 10 -34.77 -8.49 4.24
CA ALA A 10 -33.85 -8.70 5.36
C ALA A 10 -33.74 -7.51 6.32
N GLY A 11 -34.50 -6.43 6.11
CA GLY A 11 -34.55 -5.26 6.98
C GLY A 11 -33.47 -4.20 6.71
N HIS A 12 -32.68 -4.34 5.63
CA HIS A 12 -31.72 -3.31 5.24
C HIS A 12 -32.42 -2.11 4.59
N PRO A 13 -31.98 -0.86 4.85
CA PRO A 13 -32.53 0.31 4.19
C PRO A 13 -32.24 0.27 2.68
N VAL A 14 -33.29 0.44 1.87
CA VAL A 14 -33.20 0.49 0.41
C VAL A 14 -33.76 1.82 -0.08
N ILE A 15 -32.94 2.59 -0.78
CA ILE A 15 -33.33 3.84 -1.44
C ILE A 15 -33.31 3.58 -2.95
N ARG A 16 -34.42 3.88 -3.63
CA ARG A 16 -34.51 3.85 -5.09
C ARG A 16 -34.59 5.28 -5.61
N ILE A 17 -33.66 5.63 -6.48
CA ILE A 17 -33.62 6.93 -7.15
C ILE A 17 -33.95 6.69 -8.61
N PHE A 18 -35.03 7.30 -9.06
CA PHE A 18 -35.45 7.26 -10.45
C PHE A 18 -34.90 8.51 -11.14
N LEU A 19 -34.27 8.32 -12.30
CA LEU A 19 -33.76 9.39 -13.14
C LEU A 19 -34.63 9.42 -14.40
N ASP A 20 -35.14 10.60 -14.74
CA ASP A 20 -36.03 10.79 -15.88
C ASP A 20 -35.21 10.99 -17.18
N ASP A 21 -34.06 11.65 -17.10
CA ASP A 21 -33.10 11.74 -18.21
C ASP A 21 -31.61 11.80 -17.78
N VAL A 22 -30.69 11.85 -18.76
CA VAL A 22 -29.23 11.79 -18.52
C VAL A 22 -28.69 13.01 -17.77
N HIS A 23 -29.34 14.17 -17.83
CA HIS A 23 -28.92 15.38 -17.13
C HIS A 23 -29.17 15.27 -15.62
N ASP A 24 -30.12 14.43 -15.18
CA ASP A 24 -30.36 14.17 -13.75
C ASP A 24 -29.15 13.55 -13.06
N ILE A 25 -28.25 12.91 -13.82
CA ILE A 25 -26.96 12.44 -13.30
C ILE A 25 -26.18 13.60 -12.67
N GLY A 26 -26.18 14.79 -13.30
CA GLY A 26 -25.51 15.97 -12.76
C GLY A 26 -26.10 16.43 -11.42
N ALA A 27 -27.43 16.37 -11.28
CA ALA A 27 -28.10 16.65 -10.01
C ALA A 27 -27.71 15.62 -8.92
N GLN A 28 -27.56 14.35 -9.29
CA GLN A 28 -27.10 13.31 -8.37
C GLN A 28 -25.66 13.54 -7.90
N PHE A 29 -24.74 13.97 -8.77
CA PHE A 29 -23.37 14.32 -8.35
C PHE A 29 -23.38 15.35 -7.22
N PHE A 30 -24.08 16.47 -7.41
CA PHE A 30 -24.19 17.51 -6.39
C PHE A 30 -24.86 17.00 -5.11
N LEU A 31 -25.97 16.25 -5.24
CA LEU A 31 -26.68 15.69 -4.09
C LEU A 31 -25.76 14.84 -3.21
N TRP A 32 -24.95 13.96 -3.83
CA TRP A 32 -24.06 13.06 -3.10
C TRP A 32 -22.84 13.77 -2.51
N GLU A 33 -22.29 14.77 -3.20
CA GLU A 33 -21.24 15.63 -2.65
C GLU A 33 -21.73 16.40 -1.41
N PHE A 34 -22.91 17.01 -1.50
CA PHE A 34 -23.53 17.73 -0.38
C PHE A 34 -23.91 16.79 0.77
N ALA A 35 -24.51 15.63 0.47
CA ALA A 35 -24.84 14.62 1.46
C ALA A 35 -23.59 14.12 2.21
N THR A 36 -22.46 13.98 1.50
CA THR A 36 -21.17 13.63 2.11
C THR A 36 -20.69 14.71 3.08
N ALA A 37 -20.79 15.99 2.70
CA ALA A 37 -20.44 17.10 3.59
C ALA A 37 -21.32 17.14 4.85
N VAL A 38 -22.64 16.96 4.71
CA VAL A 38 -23.58 16.89 5.84
C VAL A 38 -23.27 15.70 6.74
N ALA A 39 -23.04 14.52 6.16
CA ALA A 39 -22.68 13.32 6.91
C ALA A 39 -21.36 13.53 7.67
N GLY A 40 -20.35 14.13 7.04
CA GLY A 40 -19.10 14.50 7.70
C GLY A 40 -19.32 15.40 8.91
N HIS A 41 -20.13 16.46 8.76
CA HIS A 41 -20.49 17.33 9.87
C HIS A 41 -21.16 16.58 11.03
N VAL A 42 -22.15 15.72 10.74
CA VAL A 42 -22.83 14.90 11.75
C VAL A 42 -21.86 13.95 12.47
N LEU A 43 -20.93 13.36 11.72
CA LEU A 43 -19.88 12.49 12.25
C LEU A 43 -18.72 13.24 12.91
N SER A 44 -18.75 14.59 12.94
CA SER A 44 -17.67 15.44 13.44
C SER A 44 -16.32 15.17 12.77
N LEU A 45 -16.33 14.91 11.46
CA LEU A 45 -15.14 14.70 10.63
C LEU A 45 -15.19 15.56 9.37
N ASN A 46 -14.03 15.88 8.79
CA ASN A 46 -13.95 16.53 7.50
C ASN A 46 -13.70 15.47 6.41
N PRO A 47 -14.67 15.18 5.54
CA PRO A 47 -14.52 14.12 4.54
C PRO A 47 -13.56 14.51 3.40
N PHE A 48 -13.08 15.76 3.37
CA PHE A 48 -12.20 16.30 2.33
C PHE A 48 -10.79 16.60 2.84
N ASP A 49 -10.48 16.40 4.12
CA ASP A 49 -9.11 16.51 4.60
C ASP A 49 -8.30 15.23 4.31
N GLN A 50 -7.01 15.41 4.01
CA GLN A 50 -6.07 14.32 3.75
C GLN A 50 -4.72 14.61 4.42
N PRO A 51 -4.71 14.86 5.75
CA PRO A 51 -3.51 15.32 6.44
C PRO A 51 -2.34 14.33 6.29
N ASP A 52 -2.62 13.02 6.24
CA ASP A 52 -1.57 12.00 6.23
C ASP A 52 -1.04 11.67 4.82
N VAL A 53 -1.75 12.10 3.77
CA VAL A 53 -1.31 11.94 2.38
C VAL A 53 -0.17 12.90 2.06
N GLU A 54 -0.22 14.14 2.59
CA GLU A 54 0.83 15.14 2.37
C GLU A 54 2.16 14.74 3.01
N ALA A 55 2.15 14.07 4.17
CA ALA A 55 3.37 13.55 4.79
C ALA A 55 4.11 12.59 3.85
N THR A 56 3.38 11.68 3.18
CA THR A 56 3.96 10.73 2.21
C THR A 56 4.61 11.46 1.03
N LYS A 57 3.93 12.50 0.50
CA LYS A 57 4.46 13.32 -0.60
C LYS A 57 5.72 14.07 -0.18
N SER A 58 5.74 14.64 1.03
CA SER A 58 6.89 15.33 1.59
C SER A 58 8.11 14.40 1.69
N HIS A 59 7.96 13.22 2.29
CA HIS A 59 9.06 12.25 2.41
C HIS A 59 9.53 11.74 1.04
N THR A 60 8.62 11.55 0.09
CA THR A 60 8.98 11.16 -1.29
C THR A 60 9.81 12.27 -1.96
N ARG A 61 9.41 13.55 -1.85
CA ARG A 61 10.18 14.68 -2.40
C ARG A 61 11.56 14.74 -1.78
N ALA A 62 11.66 14.61 -0.45
CA ALA A 62 12.95 14.61 0.24
C ALA A 62 13.88 13.46 -0.24
N ALA A 63 13.34 12.27 -0.50
CA ALA A 63 14.09 11.14 -1.04
C ALA A 63 14.58 11.40 -2.47
N VAL A 64 13.74 12.00 -3.32
CA VAL A 64 14.11 12.41 -4.69
C VAL A 64 15.18 13.51 -4.64
N ASP A 65 15.02 14.54 -3.83
CA ASP A 65 16.00 15.64 -3.70
C ASP A 65 17.36 15.13 -3.18
N ALA A 66 17.36 14.16 -2.27
CA ALA A 66 18.58 13.49 -1.83
C ALA A 66 19.23 12.69 -2.96
N PHE A 67 18.44 11.97 -3.75
CA PHE A 67 18.93 11.25 -4.92
C PHE A 67 19.54 12.20 -5.95
N LEU A 68 18.87 13.30 -6.31
CA LEU A 68 19.37 14.28 -7.28
C LEU A 68 20.71 14.90 -6.87
N ARG A 69 20.96 15.05 -5.56
CA ARG A 69 22.24 15.57 -5.04
C ARG A 69 23.35 14.54 -4.96
N THR A 70 23.03 13.27 -4.70
CA THR A 70 24.03 12.25 -4.33
C THR A 70 24.15 11.10 -5.33
N GLY A 71 23.22 10.99 -6.27
CA GLY A 71 23.09 9.87 -7.21
C GLY A 71 22.62 8.55 -6.57
N ARG A 72 22.25 8.54 -5.29
CA ARG A 72 21.90 7.31 -4.55
C ARG A 72 20.68 7.51 -3.66
N LEU A 73 19.74 6.56 -3.69
CA LEU A 73 18.64 6.53 -2.74
C LEU A 73 19.14 6.01 -1.39
N GLN A 74 18.73 6.67 -0.31
CA GLN A 74 19.03 6.22 1.04
C GLN A 74 18.00 5.18 1.48
N THR A 75 18.39 3.90 1.38
CA THR A 75 17.54 2.76 1.73
C THR A 75 17.74 2.27 3.17
N GLY A 76 18.80 2.72 3.85
CA GLY A 76 19.30 2.11 5.08
C GLY A 76 20.03 0.79 4.81
N GLU A 77 20.65 0.24 5.84
CA GLU A 77 21.24 -1.10 5.82
C GLU A 77 20.17 -2.16 6.16
N PRO A 78 20.16 -3.32 5.49
CA PRO A 78 19.25 -4.39 5.82
C PRO A 78 19.62 -5.03 7.16
N LEU A 79 18.62 -5.40 7.96
CA LEU A 79 18.82 -6.16 9.20
C LEU A 79 19.35 -7.58 8.91
N LEU A 80 18.90 -8.16 7.80
CA LEU A 80 19.39 -9.43 7.28
C LEU A 80 19.14 -9.51 5.77
N THR A 81 19.91 -10.36 5.10
CA THR A 81 19.62 -10.81 3.73
C THR A 81 19.64 -12.32 3.71
N ASP A 82 18.53 -12.93 3.29
CA ASP A 82 18.34 -14.38 3.27
C ASP A 82 17.53 -14.77 2.03
N GLN A 83 17.91 -15.86 1.36
CA GLN A 83 17.29 -16.34 0.11
C GLN A 83 17.10 -15.27 -0.97
N GLY A 84 18.03 -14.32 -1.10
CA GLY A 84 17.92 -13.22 -2.08
C GLY A 84 16.90 -12.14 -1.72
N ILE A 85 16.47 -12.09 -0.45
CA ILE A 85 15.53 -11.10 0.08
C ILE A 85 16.20 -10.35 1.23
N SER A 86 16.31 -9.03 1.10
CA SER A 86 16.77 -8.15 2.18
C SER A 86 15.59 -7.67 3.02
N VAL A 87 15.76 -7.70 4.34
CA VAL A 87 14.73 -7.26 5.30
C VAL A 87 15.17 -5.96 5.96
N PHE A 88 14.29 -4.96 5.97
CA PHE A 88 14.50 -3.66 6.61
C PHE A 88 13.37 -3.36 7.60
N GLY A 89 13.72 -2.70 8.71
CA GLY A 89 12.77 -2.44 9.78
C GLY A 89 12.34 -3.71 10.52
N GLY A 90 11.59 -3.55 11.61
CA GLY A 90 11.22 -4.67 12.48
C GLY A 90 12.26 -4.94 13.56
N MET A 91 12.56 -6.22 13.82
CA MET A 91 13.54 -6.65 14.83
C MET A 91 14.60 -7.51 14.16
N GLU A 92 15.83 -7.45 14.68
CA GLU A 92 16.90 -8.36 14.25
C GLU A 92 16.48 -9.81 14.47
N ALA A 93 16.74 -10.64 13.46
CA ALA A 93 16.42 -12.06 13.47
C ALA A 93 17.42 -12.81 12.58
N PRO A 94 17.67 -14.10 12.82
CA PRO A 94 18.70 -14.83 12.09
C PRO A 94 18.25 -15.28 10.68
N THR A 95 16.95 -15.38 10.42
CA THR A 95 16.42 -15.81 9.11
C THR A 95 15.23 -14.95 8.67
N LEU A 96 14.90 -15.00 7.38
CA LEU A 96 13.68 -14.37 6.84
C LEU A 96 12.42 -14.86 7.58
N ARG A 97 12.36 -16.17 7.87
CA ARG A 97 11.27 -16.79 8.63
C ARG A 97 11.11 -16.15 9.99
N ASP A 98 12.20 -16.06 10.75
CA ASP A 98 12.17 -15.56 12.13
C ASP A 98 11.78 -14.08 12.17
N ALA A 99 12.28 -13.27 11.23
CA ALA A 99 11.91 -11.85 11.12
C ALA A 99 10.41 -11.68 10.84
N LEU A 100 9.85 -12.45 9.90
CA LEU A 100 8.45 -12.35 9.53
C LEU A 100 7.51 -12.86 10.62
N ILE A 101 7.84 -14.00 11.26
CA ILE A 101 7.08 -14.51 12.40
C ILE A 101 7.10 -13.50 13.55
N ALA A 102 8.28 -12.99 13.91
CA ALA A 102 8.43 -12.01 14.98
C ALA A 102 7.68 -10.70 14.69
N PHE A 103 7.58 -10.30 13.41
CA PHE A 103 6.77 -9.16 12.99
C PHE A 103 5.27 -9.44 13.11
N LEU A 104 4.80 -10.57 12.56
CA LEU A 104 3.38 -10.93 12.51
C LEU A 104 2.80 -11.27 13.89
N LEU A 105 3.61 -11.81 14.81
CA LEU A 105 3.22 -12.05 16.21
C LEU A 105 2.92 -10.77 17.00
N LYS A 106 3.22 -9.58 16.45
CA LYS A 106 2.81 -8.31 17.05
C LYS A 106 1.32 -8.01 16.80
N ALA A 107 0.64 -8.74 15.93
CA ALA A 107 -0.79 -8.57 15.68
C ALA A 107 -1.60 -8.80 16.97
N ARG A 108 -2.59 -7.93 17.19
CA ARG A 108 -3.60 -8.00 18.25
C ARG A 108 -4.94 -8.41 17.63
N GLU A 109 -5.95 -8.67 18.47
CA GLU A 109 -7.29 -9.11 18.05
C GLU A 109 -7.96 -8.17 17.03
N ASP A 110 -7.68 -6.87 17.12
CA ASP A 110 -8.21 -5.81 16.26
C ASP A 110 -7.25 -5.41 15.13
N SER A 111 -6.12 -6.11 14.98
CA SER A 111 -5.11 -5.76 13.98
C SER A 111 -5.50 -6.20 12.56
N TYR A 112 -4.85 -5.58 11.59
CA TYR A 112 -4.87 -6.05 10.20
C TYR A 112 -3.45 -6.01 9.63
N VAL A 113 -3.18 -6.89 8.64
CA VAL A 113 -1.91 -6.90 7.91
C VAL A 113 -2.12 -6.38 6.50
N SER A 114 -1.39 -5.32 6.14
CA SER A 114 -1.41 -4.77 4.79
C SER A 114 -0.15 -5.15 4.02
N PHE A 115 -0.34 -5.83 2.90
CA PHE A 115 0.71 -6.09 1.92
C PHE A 115 0.76 -4.94 0.91
N GLN A 116 1.87 -4.21 0.90
CA GLN A 116 2.10 -3.05 0.04
C GLN A 116 3.14 -3.41 -1.04
N ALA A 117 2.65 -3.79 -2.22
CA ALA A 117 3.49 -4.30 -3.29
C ALA A 117 3.92 -3.18 -4.25
N TYR A 118 5.18 -2.76 -4.18
CA TYR A 118 5.84 -1.93 -5.21
C TYR A 118 6.49 -2.84 -6.27
N LEU A 119 5.67 -3.74 -6.82
CA LEU A 119 6.02 -4.80 -7.75
C LEU A 119 5.21 -4.67 -9.05
N PRO A 120 5.66 -5.24 -10.17
CA PRO A 120 4.87 -5.34 -11.39
C PRO A 120 3.53 -6.06 -11.13
N PRO A 121 2.37 -5.47 -11.49
CA PRO A 121 1.05 -6.03 -11.21
C PRO A 121 0.66 -7.14 -12.20
N GLU A 122 1.55 -8.11 -12.40
CA GLU A 122 1.37 -9.22 -13.32
C GLU A 122 0.57 -10.37 -12.68
N PRO A 123 -0.19 -11.16 -13.46
CA PRO A 123 -1.00 -12.25 -12.92
C PRO A 123 -0.24 -13.25 -12.03
N PRO A 124 0.99 -13.70 -12.36
CA PRO A 124 1.76 -14.59 -11.49
C PRO A 124 2.14 -13.94 -10.15
N VAL A 125 2.58 -12.68 -10.17
CA VAL A 125 2.93 -11.91 -8.97
C VAL A 125 1.70 -11.72 -8.08
N ARG A 126 0.55 -11.35 -8.67
CA ARG A 126 -0.71 -11.23 -7.94
C ARG A 126 -1.12 -12.55 -7.29
N LYS A 127 -1.07 -13.67 -8.03
CA LYS A 127 -1.40 -14.99 -7.50
C LYS A 127 -0.53 -15.37 -6.30
N ALA A 128 0.77 -15.13 -6.37
CA ALA A 128 1.70 -15.41 -5.28
C ALA A 128 1.40 -14.52 -4.04
N LEU A 129 1.15 -13.22 -4.24
CA LEU A 129 0.76 -12.30 -3.18
C LEU A 129 -0.57 -12.68 -2.53
N ASP A 130 -1.56 -13.13 -3.32
CA ASP A 130 -2.83 -13.62 -2.79
C ASP A 130 -2.62 -14.90 -1.95
N GLY A 131 -1.73 -15.79 -2.37
CA GLY A 131 -1.31 -16.96 -1.57
C GLY A 131 -0.69 -16.56 -0.23
N LEU A 132 0.26 -15.62 -0.22
CA LEU A 132 0.86 -15.07 0.99
C LEU A 132 -0.18 -14.44 1.91
N ARG A 133 -1.09 -13.66 1.35
CA ARG A 133 -2.16 -12.99 2.09
C ARG A 133 -3.11 -13.99 2.76
N ILE A 134 -3.51 -15.04 2.04
CA ILE A 134 -4.38 -16.11 2.55
C ILE A 134 -3.68 -16.90 3.65
N LEU A 135 -2.41 -17.26 3.45
CA LEU A 135 -1.60 -17.96 4.46
C LEU A 135 -1.56 -17.17 5.78
N VAL A 136 -1.27 -15.86 5.72
CA VAL A 136 -1.21 -15.01 6.92
C VAL A 136 -2.57 -14.89 7.59
N ARG A 137 -3.65 -14.70 6.82
CA ARG A 137 -5.02 -14.69 7.35
C ARG A 137 -5.34 -15.97 8.11
N ASP A 138 -5.06 -17.13 7.50
CA ASP A 138 -5.46 -18.43 8.06
C ASP A 138 -4.63 -18.80 9.29
N ARG A 139 -3.32 -18.50 9.27
CA ARG A 139 -2.40 -18.82 10.35
C ARG A 139 -2.57 -17.89 11.57
N TYR A 140 -2.67 -16.59 11.33
CA TYR A 140 -2.68 -15.59 12.41
C TYR A 140 -4.09 -15.06 12.73
N ARG A 141 -5.12 -15.54 12.02
CA ARG A 141 -6.53 -15.16 12.22
C ARG A 141 -6.75 -13.65 12.18
N VAL A 142 -6.01 -12.97 11.31
CA VAL A 142 -5.98 -11.51 11.18
C VAL A 142 -6.56 -11.07 9.84
N ALA A 143 -7.24 -9.93 9.80
CA ALA A 143 -7.69 -9.34 8.54
C ALA A 143 -6.48 -8.97 7.67
N THR A 144 -6.60 -9.11 6.35
CA THR A 144 -5.50 -8.85 5.43
C THR A 144 -5.92 -8.04 4.21
N THR A 145 -5.07 -7.09 3.81
CA THR A 145 -5.26 -6.27 2.60
C THR A 145 -4.06 -6.39 1.66
N LEU A 146 -4.29 -6.18 0.36
CA LEU A 146 -3.24 -6.15 -0.66
C LEU A 146 -3.44 -4.93 -1.56
N GLY A 147 -2.42 -4.07 -1.63
CA GLY A 147 -2.40 -2.90 -2.51
C GLY A 147 -1.13 -2.85 -3.34
N PHE A 148 -1.27 -2.51 -4.63
CA PHE A 148 -0.12 -2.22 -5.49
C PHE A 148 0.24 -0.74 -5.39
N GLY A 149 1.50 -0.46 -5.05
CA GLY A 149 2.06 0.88 -4.93
C GLY A 149 2.48 1.43 -6.29
N PRO A 150 2.46 2.76 -6.49
CA PRO A 150 2.01 3.79 -5.53
C PRO A 150 0.48 3.96 -5.48
N ARG A 151 -0.31 3.21 -6.27
CA ARG A 151 -1.77 3.43 -6.44
C ARG A 151 -2.54 3.43 -5.12
N PHE A 152 -2.24 2.52 -4.18
CA PHE A 152 -2.99 2.43 -2.93
C PHE A 152 -2.85 3.68 -2.04
N LEU A 153 -1.82 4.51 -2.24
CA LEU A 153 -1.62 5.74 -1.48
C LEU A 153 -2.78 6.72 -1.65
N HIS A 154 -3.49 6.66 -2.78
CA HIS A 154 -4.65 7.49 -3.08
C HIS A 154 -5.99 6.91 -2.60
N SER A 155 -5.97 5.75 -1.94
CA SER A 155 -7.19 5.08 -1.48
C SER A 155 -7.10 4.75 0.00
N THR A 156 -6.24 3.81 0.39
CA THR A 156 -6.14 3.36 1.79
C THR A 156 -5.00 4.05 2.55
N GLY A 157 -4.29 4.98 1.90
CA GLY A 157 -3.15 5.70 2.50
C GLY A 157 -3.51 6.46 3.78
N GLN A 158 -4.70 7.08 3.82
CA GLN A 158 -5.22 7.79 4.99
C GLN A 158 -5.50 6.82 6.14
N LEU A 159 -6.15 5.68 5.87
CA LEU A 159 -6.38 4.64 6.87
C LEU A 159 -5.06 4.14 7.47
N HIS A 160 -4.08 3.81 6.61
CA HIS A 160 -2.81 3.24 7.05
C HIS A 160 -2.01 4.12 8.01
N LYS A 161 -2.22 5.44 7.95
CA LYS A 161 -1.45 6.44 8.70
C LYS A 161 -2.23 7.12 9.81
N GLY A 162 -3.55 7.22 9.67
CA GLY A 162 -4.43 7.94 10.58
C GLY A 162 -5.35 7.07 11.44
N ASP A 163 -5.37 5.73 11.26
CA ASP A 163 -6.23 4.86 12.07
C ASP A 163 -5.75 4.66 13.52
N ALA A 164 -6.46 3.82 14.27
CA ALA A 164 -6.23 3.53 15.69
C ALA A 164 -4.89 2.85 16.05
N GLY A 165 -3.99 2.57 15.09
CA GLY A 165 -2.67 1.95 15.37
C GLY A 165 -2.62 0.47 15.06
N GLN A 166 -3.69 -0.05 14.46
CA GLN A 166 -3.97 -1.49 14.36
C GLN A 166 -3.26 -2.15 13.17
N GLY A 167 -2.78 -1.37 12.21
CA GLY A 167 -2.08 -1.88 11.03
C GLY A 167 -0.67 -2.42 11.30
N LEU A 168 -0.37 -3.56 10.69
CA LEU A 168 0.97 -4.07 10.44
C LEU A 168 1.23 -4.04 8.94
N PHE A 169 2.33 -3.41 8.53
CA PHE A 169 2.62 -3.14 7.12
C PHE A 169 3.79 -3.99 6.63
N VAL A 170 3.53 -4.85 5.64
CA VAL A 170 4.55 -5.63 4.93
C VAL A 170 4.74 -4.99 3.57
N GLN A 171 5.76 -4.15 3.43
CA GLN A 171 6.10 -3.52 2.16
C GLN A 171 7.01 -4.43 1.36
N ILE A 172 6.66 -4.72 0.11
CA ILE A 172 7.45 -5.60 -0.76
C ILE A 172 7.90 -4.80 -1.97
N THR A 173 9.21 -4.77 -2.19
CA THR A 173 9.88 -4.03 -3.26
C THR A 173 10.79 -5.00 -4.03
N CYS A 174 11.23 -4.63 -5.22
CA CYS A 174 12.17 -5.42 -6.01
C CYS A 174 13.17 -4.53 -6.73
N THR A 175 14.32 -5.10 -7.10
CA THR A 175 15.16 -4.54 -8.16
C THR A 175 14.39 -4.60 -9.47
N ASP A 176 14.19 -3.45 -10.12
CA ASP A 176 13.44 -3.38 -11.38
C ASP A 176 14.23 -4.02 -12.52
N PRO A 177 13.75 -5.11 -13.15
CA PRO A 177 14.45 -5.75 -14.26
C PRO A 177 14.42 -4.91 -15.54
N ARG A 178 13.45 -4.00 -15.64
CA ARG A 178 13.35 -2.99 -16.70
C ARG A 178 13.16 -1.64 -16.04
N ASP A 179 14.14 -0.77 -16.22
CA ASP A 179 14.10 0.57 -15.66
C ASP A 179 14.22 1.60 -16.78
N LEU A 180 13.18 2.42 -16.93
CA LEU A 180 13.08 3.43 -17.98
C LEU A 180 13.50 4.77 -17.42
N ALA A 181 14.38 5.45 -18.14
CA ALA A 181 14.81 6.80 -17.81
C ALA A 181 13.63 7.79 -17.95
N ILE A 182 13.57 8.79 -17.07
CA ILE A 182 12.61 9.89 -17.13
C ILE A 182 13.36 11.10 -17.72
N PRO A 183 12.98 11.57 -18.92
CA PRO A 183 13.54 12.78 -19.50
C PRO A 183 13.42 13.97 -18.54
N ASP A 184 14.51 14.72 -18.36
CA ASP A 184 14.50 15.96 -17.59
C ASP A 184 13.59 17.01 -18.25
N GLU A 185 13.51 16.96 -19.58
CA GLU A 185 12.71 17.85 -20.42
C GLU A 185 11.97 17.06 -21.51
N PRO A 186 10.72 17.42 -21.85
CA PRO A 186 9.99 16.79 -22.94
C PRO A 186 10.78 16.83 -24.26
N GLY A 187 10.87 15.70 -24.96
CA GLY A 187 11.53 15.58 -26.26
C GLY A 187 13.07 15.48 -26.22
N HIS A 188 13.67 15.36 -25.04
CA HIS A 188 15.13 15.22 -24.89
C HIS A 188 15.51 13.87 -24.29
N ASP A 189 16.72 13.39 -24.59
CA ASP A 189 17.21 12.10 -24.10
C ASP A 189 17.86 12.17 -22.71
N ARG A 190 18.22 13.39 -22.25
CA ARG A 190 18.89 13.57 -20.96
C ARG A 190 17.94 13.22 -19.82
N SER A 191 18.39 12.34 -18.93
CA SER A 191 17.60 11.85 -17.82
C SER A 191 18.46 11.72 -16.56
N THR A 192 18.09 12.44 -15.50
CA THR A 192 18.77 12.37 -14.20
C THR A 192 18.21 11.25 -13.33
N MET A 193 16.95 10.85 -13.56
CA MET A 193 16.21 9.87 -12.76
C MET A 193 15.50 8.86 -13.68
N SER A 194 15.15 7.71 -13.14
CA SER A 194 14.36 6.69 -13.81
C SER A 194 13.03 6.42 -13.08
N PHE A 195 12.11 5.71 -13.73
CA PHE A 195 10.86 5.29 -13.10
C PHE A 195 11.09 4.33 -11.93
N GLY A 196 12.11 3.47 -11.99
CA GLY A 196 12.54 2.62 -10.89
C GLY A 196 13.01 3.43 -9.68
N VAL A 197 13.82 4.46 -9.90
CA VAL A 197 14.23 5.40 -8.83
C VAL A 197 13.02 6.12 -8.25
N LEU A 198 12.11 6.64 -9.07
CA LEU A 198 10.90 7.32 -8.58
C LEU A 198 10.01 6.38 -7.76
N LYS A 199 9.79 5.14 -8.24
CA LYS A 199 9.02 4.12 -7.53
C LYS A 199 9.67 3.75 -6.20
N ALA A 200 10.99 3.57 -6.17
CA ALA A 200 11.74 3.28 -4.96
C ALA A 200 11.70 4.46 -3.97
N ALA A 201 11.79 5.70 -4.44
CA ALA A 201 11.62 6.91 -3.63
C ALA A 201 10.22 7.00 -3.01
N GLN A 202 9.16 6.65 -3.76
CA GLN A 202 7.79 6.57 -3.26
C GLN A 202 7.63 5.47 -2.19
N ALA A 203 8.27 4.30 -2.37
CA ALA A 203 8.26 3.24 -1.37
C ALA A 203 8.96 3.66 -0.06
N ILE A 204 10.14 4.29 -0.18
CA ILE A 204 10.88 4.86 0.94
C ILE A 204 10.06 5.93 1.65
N GLY A 205 9.45 6.85 0.89
CA GLY A 205 8.65 7.94 1.43
C GLY A 205 7.42 7.44 2.20
N ASP A 206 6.73 6.42 1.69
CA ASP A 206 5.62 5.78 2.40
C ASP A 206 6.08 5.05 3.68
N ALA A 207 7.19 4.32 3.61
CA ALA A 207 7.76 3.65 4.77
C ALA A 207 8.17 4.63 5.88
N GLN A 208 8.76 5.77 5.51
CA GLN A 208 9.11 6.85 6.44
C GLN A 208 7.87 7.49 7.06
N ALA A 209 6.85 7.80 6.26
CA ALA A 209 5.60 8.36 6.76
C ALA A 209 4.88 7.41 7.73
N LEU A 210 4.86 6.11 7.44
CA LEU A 210 4.33 5.08 8.34
C LEU A 210 5.13 5.04 9.66
N THR A 211 6.45 5.01 9.58
CA THR A 211 7.33 4.99 10.76
C THR A 211 7.15 6.25 11.62
N ALA A 212 7.10 7.43 11.00
CA ALA A 212 6.88 8.70 11.68
C ALA A 212 5.50 8.77 12.37
N SER A 213 4.51 8.06 11.83
CA SER A 213 3.16 7.93 12.40
C SER A 213 3.06 6.79 13.44
N GLY A 214 4.19 6.25 13.91
CA GLY A 214 4.24 5.19 14.91
C GLY A 214 3.77 3.82 14.40
N ARG A 215 3.67 3.62 13.08
CA ARG A 215 3.16 2.39 12.47
C ARG A 215 4.24 1.32 12.41
N ARG A 216 3.83 0.07 12.53
CA ARG A 216 4.71 -1.10 12.47
C ARG A 216 4.91 -1.52 11.02
N ILE A 217 6.11 -1.36 10.50
CA ILE A 217 6.45 -1.72 9.12
C ILE A 217 7.68 -2.64 9.06
N VAL A 218 7.62 -3.62 8.18
CA VAL A 218 8.77 -4.38 7.67
C VAL A 218 8.80 -4.25 6.16
N ARG A 219 9.97 -3.95 5.59
CA ARG A 219 10.18 -3.90 4.15
C ARG A 219 11.01 -5.10 3.70
N LEU A 220 10.50 -5.83 2.72
CA LEU A 220 11.17 -6.93 2.04
C LEU A 220 11.60 -6.45 0.65
N HIS A 221 12.88 -6.60 0.32
CA HIS A 221 13.42 -6.23 -0.98
C HIS A 221 13.92 -7.48 -1.72
N ILE A 222 13.29 -7.79 -2.85
CA ILE A 222 13.60 -8.93 -3.70
C ILE A 222 14.70 -8.54 -4.69
N HIS A 223 15.84 -9.24 -4.64
CA HIS A 223 16.95 -9.04 -5.58
C HIS A 223 16.84 -9.91 -6.84
N GLY A 224 16.12 -11.03 -6.76
CA GLY A 224 16.01 -12.00 -7.85
C GLY A 224 15.09 -11.53 -8.99
N PRO A 225 15.34 -11.98 -10.24
CA PRO A 225 14.53 -11.59 -11.39
C PRO A 225 13.14 -12.26 -11.42
N ASP A 226 12.98 -13.42 -10.77
CA ASP A 226 11.69 -14.09 -10.63
C ASP A 226 10.98 -13.63 -9.34
N ILE A 227 10.17 -12.59 -9.49
CA ILE A 227 9.44 -11.96 -8.39
C ILE A 227 8.40 -12.93 -7.81
N ALA A 228 7.71 -13.70 -8.64
CA ALA A 228 6.68 -14.64 -8.19
C ALA A 228 7.31 -15.78 -7.37
N ALA A 229 8.40 -16.38 -7.85
CA ALA A 229 9.12 -17.42 -7.11
C ALA A 229 9.72 -16.89 -5.79
N SER A 230 10.17 -15.63 -5.77
CA SER A 230 10.66 -14.97 -4.56
C SER A 230 9.54 -14.76 -3.54
N ILE A 231 8.33 -14.41 -3.98
CA ILE A 231 7.15 -14.36 -3.10
C ILE A 231 6.80 -15.77 -2.59
N ASP A 232 6.90 -16.80 -3.43
CA ASP A 232 6.69 -18.18 -2.97
C ASP A 232 7.74 -18.61 -1.93
N THR A 233 8.96 -18.08 -1.98
CA THR A 233 9.96 -18.26 -0.91
C THR A 233 9.51 -17.62 0.40
N ILE A 234 8.91 -16.42 0.36
CA ILE A 234 8.31 -15.77 1.53
C ILE A 234 7.15 -16.64 2.09
N VAL A 235 6.31 -17.19 1.21
CA VAL A 235 5.22 -18.09 1.60
C VAL A 235 5.77 -19.34 2.29
N ARG A 236 6.80 -19.99 1.71
CA ARG A 236 7.44 -21.18 2.30
C ARG A 236 8.10 -20.89 3.65
N ALA A 237 8.67 -19.70 3.83
CA ALA A 237 9.24 -19.29 5.12
C ALA A 237 8.18 -19.21 6.22
N LEU A 238 6.92 -18.91 5.87
CA LEU A 238 5.80 -18.74 6.80
C LEU A 238 4.90 -19.98 6.96
N ALA A 239 5.02 -20.96 6.06
CA ALA A 239 4.38 -22.27 6.20
C ALA A 239 4.88 -22.99 7.46
#